data_AF-A0A126ZXJ9-F1
#
_entry.id   AF-A0A126ZXJ9-F1
#
_cell.length_a   1.000
_cell.length_b   1.000
_cell.length_c   1.000
_cell.angle_alpha   90.00
_cell.angle_beta   90.00
_cell.angle_gamma   90.00
#
_symmetry.space_group_name_H-M   'P 1'
#
loop_
_entity.id
_entity.type
_entity.pdbx_description
1 polymer ?
#
loop_
_entity_poly.entity_id
_entity_poly.type
_entity_poly.pdbx_seq_one_letter_code
_entity_poly.pdbx_strand_id
1 'polypeptide(L)'
;MVCGQEIRAKIAQILALPADPSPSSTWAGGRYTCTYRLPSGALVLAVQESPDPAAARATAHSAVAALPSAAPIEGLANLGLPGYQSPAGTVAFAKDSFALTVDATGLKEPVGPHGVSRSSLAYQIATDVLACWSE
;
A
#
# COMPACT_ATOMS: atom_id res chain seq x y z
N MET A 1 -1.19 -1.34 12.72
CA MET A 1 0.22 -1.52 12.27
C MET A 1 0.27 -2.01 10.83
N VAL A 2 1.10 -1.42 9.95
CA VAL A 2 1.10 -1.63 8.48
C VAL A 2 1.20 -3.09 8.00
N CYS A 3 1.86 -3.98 8.75
CA CYS A 3 1.94 -5.42 8.41
C CYS A 3 1.52 -6.32 9.57
N GLY A 4 0.69 -5.77 10.46
CA GLY A 4 0.13 -6.48 11.61
C GLY A 4 -0.82 -7.60 11.19
N GLN A 5 -1.27 -8.38 12.16
CA GLN A 5 -2.18 -9.52 11.93
C GLN A 5 -3.44 -9.12 11.16
N GLU A 6 -4.04 -7.97 11.47
CA GLU A 6 -5.25 -7.47 10.78
C GLU A 6 -5.04 -7.35 9.27
N ILE A 7 -3.91 -6.78 8.84
CA ILE A 7 -3.59 -6.60 7.42
C ILE A 7 -3.31 -7.95 6.75
N ARG A 8 -2.67 -8.89 7.46
CA ARG A 8 -2.46 -10.26 6.93
C ARG A 8 -3.79 -10.97 6.70
N ALA A 9 -4.71 -10.89 7.67
CA ALA A 9 -6.05 -11.46 7.56
C ALA A 9 -6.85 -10.82 6.42
N LYS A 10 -6.77 -9.49 6.25
CA LYS A 10 -7.39 -8.79 5.10
C LYS A 10 -6.83 -9.25 3.75
N ILE A 11 -5.51 -9.37 3.62
CA ILE A 11 -4.88 -9.89 2.40
C ILE A 11 -5.35 -11.31 2.11
N ALA A 12 -5.38 -12.18 3.13
CA ALA A 12 -5.87 -13.55 2.97
C ALA A 12 -7.33 -13.59 2.53
N GLN A 13 -8.18 -12.76 3.14
CA GLN A 13 -9.59 -12.66 2.80
C GLN A 13 -9.81 -12.17 1.36
N ILE A 14 -9.20 -11.04 0.98
CA ILE A 14 -9.38 -10.44 -0.35
C ILE A 14 -8.91 -11.38 -1.46
N LEU A 15 -7.80 -12.09 -1.22
CA LEU A 15 -7.18 -12.99 -2.20
C LEU A 15 -7.66 -14.44 -2.08
N ALA A 16 -8.57 -14.74 -1.14
CA ALA A 16 -9.02 -16.09 -0.80
C ALA A 16 -7.85 -17.08 -0.58
N LEU A 17 -6.84 -16.65 0.18
CA LEU A 17 -5.71 -17.50 0.53
C LEU A 17 -6.13 -18.52 1.60
N PRO A 18 -5.54 -19.73 1.59
CA PRO A 18 -5.87 -20.76 2.57
C PRO A 18 -5.40 -20.43 4.01
N ALA A 19 -4.51 -19.44 4.16
CA ALA A 19 -4.00 -18.97 5.45
C ALA A 19 -3.45 -17.54 5.34
N ASP A 20 -3.29 -16.88 6.50
CA ASP A 20 -2.66 -15.57 6.61
C ASP A 20 -1.22 -15.60 6.07
N PRO A 21 -0.88 -14.75 5.09
CA PRO A 21 0.47 -14.74 4.53
C PRO A 21 1.44 -14.11 5.53
N SER A 22 2.60 -14.76 5.69
CA SER A 22 3.69 -14.26 6.53
C SER A 22 4.69 -13.48 5.68
N PRO A 23 4.80 -12.14 5.84
CA PRO A 23 5.77 -11.37 5.07
C PRO A 23 7.17 -11.49 5.66
N SER A 24 8.19 -11.35 4.81
CA SER A 24 9.52 -10.95 5.29
C SER A 24 9.54 -9.44 5.50
N SER A 25 10.06 -8.97 6.64
CA SER A 25 10.16 -7.53 6.92
C SER A 25 11.60 -7.04 7.01
N THR A 26 11.79 -5.77 6.69
CA THR A 26 13.08 -5.07 6.83
C THR A 26 12.82 -3.67 7.39
N TRP A 27 13.77 -3.17 8.17
CA TRP A 27 13.82 -1.77 8.62
C TRP A 27 15.17 -1.18 8.21
N ALA A 28 15.16 -0.18 7.34
CA ALA A 28 16.36 0.50 6.90
C ALA A 28 16.05 1.95 6.52
N GLY A 29 16.86 2.90 6.99
CA GLY A 29 16.73 4.32 6.61
C GLY A 29 15.39 4.96 6.96
N GLY A 30 14.78 4.60 8.09
CA GLY A 30 13.45 5.09 8.49
C GLY A 30 12.29 4.49 7.67
N ARG A 31 12.57 3.45 6.88
CA ARG A 31 11.58 2.72 6.10
C ARG A 31 11.35 1.34 6.67
N TYR A 32 10.11 1.05 7.05
CA TYR A 32 9.66 -0.31 7.28
C TYR A 32 9.08 -0.88 6.00
N THR A 33 9.56 -2.04 5.56
CA THR A 33 9.05 -2.71 4.36
C THR A 33 8.68 -4.15 4.68
N CYS A 34 7.54 -4.61 4.16
CA CYS A 34 7.08 -5.98 4.22
C CYS A 34 6.81 -6.50 2.82
N THR A 35 7.39 -7.65 2.51
CA THR A 35 7.20 -8.33 1.23
C THR A 35 6.43 -9.62 1.45
N TYR A 36 5.25 -9.69 0.84
CA TYR A 36 4.41 -10.87 0.79
C TYR A 36 4.72 -11.63 -0.50
N ARG A 37 5.22 -12.85 -0.37
CA ARG A 37 5.38 -13.78 -1.51
C ARG A 37 4.13 -14.63 -1.62
N LEU A 38 3.25 -14.24 -2.52
CA LEU A 38 1.94 -14.87 -2.73
C LEU A 38 2.02 -15.82 -3.94
N PRO A 39 1.09 -16.80 -4.07
CA PRO A 39 1.03 -17.66 -5.25
C PRO A 39 0.90 -16.89 -6.57
N SER A 40 0.28 -15.71 -6.52
CA SER A 40 0.08 -14.82 -7.67
C SER A 40 1.24 -13.85 -7.92
N GLY A 41 2.27 -13.81 -7.06
CA GLY A 41 3.41 -12.91 -7.19
C GLY A 41 3.73 -12.14 -5.91
N ALA A 42 4.53 -11.08 -6.03
CA ALA A 42 4.93 -10.27 -4.89
C ALA A 42 3.97 -9.09 -4.65
N LEU A 43 3.59 -8.89 -3.39
CA LEU A 43 2.93 -7.69 -2.89
C LEU A 43 3.85 -7.05 -1.85
N VAL A 44 4.12 -5.75 -1.99
CA VAL A 44 5.04 -5.03 -1.09
C VAL A 44 4.29 -3.88 -0.42
N LEU A 45 4.35 -3.85 0.91
CA LEU A 45 3.84 -2.74 1.72
C LEU A 45 5.03 -2.07 2.39
N ALA A 46 5.04 -0.75 2.44
CA ALA A 46 6.08 -0.01 3.12
C ALA A 46 5.58 1.29 3.73
N VAL A 47 6.15 1.66 4.86
CA VAL A 47 5.96 2.96 5.51
C VAL A 47 7.31 3.65 5.62
N GLN A 48 7.41 4.88 5.15
CA GLN A 48 8.54 5.78 5.35
C GLN A 48 8.18 6.82 6.39
N GLU A 49 8.97 6.89 7.45
CA GLU A 49 8.94 8.02 8.37
C GLU A 49 9.61 9.24 7.73
N SER A 50 8.98 10.39 7.89
CA SER A 50 9.43 11.70 7.41
C SER A 50 9.55 12.68 8.57
N PRO A 51 10.36 13.75 8.45
CA PRO A 51 10.53 14.73 9.53
C PRO A 51 9.26 15.51 9.86
N ASP A 52 8.36 15.70 8.88
CA ASP A 52 7.11 16.43 9.03
C ASP A 52 6.05 15.96 8.02
N PRO A 53 4.77 16.38 8.18
CA PRO A 53 3.71 15.99 7.25
C PRO A 53 3.89 16.48 5.81
N ALA A 54 4.60 17.59 5.58
CA ALA A 54 4.85 18.07 4.21
C ALA A 54 5.87 17.18 3.50
N ALA A 55 6.91 16.75 4.21
CA ALA A 55 7.88 15.77 3.73
C ALA A 55 7.24 14.40 3.48
N ALA A 56 6.30 13.97 4.33
CA ALA A 56 5.53 12.73 4.10
C ALA A 56 4.72 12.80 2.80
N ARG A 57 4.04 13.93 2.54
CA ARG A 57 3.31 14.16 1.28
C ARG A 57 4.22 14.13 0.07
N ALA A 58 5.36 14.81 0.14
CA ALA A 58 6.36 14.81 -0.93
C ALA A 58 6.90 13.38 -1.19
N THR A 59 7.12 12.60 -0.14
CA THR A 59 7.54 11.20 -0.23
C THR A 59 6.49 10.32 -0.89
N ALA A 60 5.22 10.42 -0.46
CA ALA A 60 4.12 9.67 -1.06
C ALA A 60 3.92 10.01 -2.55
N HIS A 61 4.00 11.28 -2.91
CA HIS A 61 3.95 11.71 -4.31
C HIS A 61 5.13 11.15 -5.12
N SER A 62 6.36 11.28 -4.60
CA SER A 62 7.57 10.81 -5.26
C SER A 62 7.57 9.30 -5.49
N ALA A 63 6.92 8.52 -4.60
CA ALA A 63 6.78 7.08 -4.75
C ALA A 63 6.01 6.66 -6.02
N VAL A 64 5.20 7.56 -6.59
CA VAL A 64 4.46 7.28 -7.83
C VAL A 64 4.76 8.24 -8.99
N ALA A 65 5.43 9.38 -8.75
CA ALA A 65 5.58 10.45 -9.74
C ALA A 65 6.29 10.03 -11.03
N ALA A 66 7.19 9.05 -10.97
CA ALA A 66 7.86 8.49 -12.14
C ALA A 66 7.07 7.39 -12.87
N LEU A 67 5.92 6.98 -12.31
CA LEU A 67 5.10 5.91 -12.87
C LEU A 67 4.18 6.49 -13.96
N PRO A 68 4.05 5.81 -15.12
CA PRO A 68 3.14 6.25 -16.18
C PRO A 68 1.71 6.40 -15.68
N SER A 69 1.09 7.52 -16.05
CA SER A 69 -0.31 7.83 -15.73
C SER A 69 -0.63 7.80 -14.23
N ALA A 70 0.37 8.04 -13.37
CA ALA A 70 0.12 8.26 -11.95
C ALA A 70 -0.76 9.49 -11.76
N ALA A 71 -1.77 9.37 -10.89
CA ALA A 71 -2.74 10.42 -10.63
C ALA A 71 -3.07 10.51 -9.14
N PRO A 72 -3.49 11.69 -8.65
CA PRO A 72 -4.07 11.81 -7.33
C PRO A 72 -5.32 10.94 -7.18
N ILE A 73 -5.55 10.43 -5.96
CA ILE A 73 -6.81 9.80 -5.59
C ILE A 73 -7.76 10.90 -5.12
N GLU A 74 -8.79 11.15 -5.92
CA GLU A 74 -9.81 12.15 -5.60
C GLU A 74 -10.68 11.69 -4.41
N GLY A 75 -11.21 12.65 -3.64
CA GLY A 75 -12.08 12.38 -2.49
C GLY A 75 -11.34 12.25 -1.15
N LEU A 76 -10.30 11.41 -1.05
CA LEU A 76 -9.56 11.21 0.21
C LEU A 76 -8.68 12.42 0.59
N ALA A 77 -8.20 13.17 -0.40
CA ALA A 77 -7.42 14.39 -0.17
C ALA A 77 -8.22 15.44 0.63
N ASN A 78 -9.54 15.54 0.40
CA ASN A 78 -10.42 16.45 1.13
C ASN A 78 -10.62 16.04 2.60
N LEU A 79 -10.23 14.83 2.96
CA LEU A 79 -10.26 14.30 4.34
C LEU A 79 -8.88 14.35 5.01
N GLY A 80 -7.92 15.10 4.42
CA GLY A 80 -6.57 15.22 4.96
C GLY A 80 -5.64 14.04 4.65
N LEU A 81 -6.07 13.13 3.77
CA LEU A 81 -5.31 11.94 3.34
C LEU A 81 -4.94 12.04 1.86
N PRO A 82 -3.95 12.88 1.48
CA PRO A 82 -3.50 12.95 0.11
C PRO A 82 -2.93 11.59 -0.30
N GLY A 83 -3.49 11.06 -1.39
CA GLY A 83 -3.13 9.78 -1.96
C GLY A 83 -2.90 9.88 -3.46
N TYR A 84 -2.12 8.94 -3.97
CA TYR A 84 -1.78 8.85 -5.38
C TYR A 84 -1.78 7.38 -5.80
N GLN A 85 -2.11 7.14 -7.07
CA GLN A 85 -2.17 5.79 -7.62
C GLN A 85 -1.62 5.76 -9.04
N SER A 86 -1.07 4.61 -9.42
CA SER A 86 -0.74 4.28 -10.80
C SER A 86 -1.63 3.13 -11.31
N PRO A 87 -1.97 3.09 -12.61
CA PRO A 87 -2.70 1.97 -13.19
C PRO A 87 -1.98 0.63 -13.03
N ALA A 88 -0.65 0.64 -12.91
CA ALA A 88 0.17 -0.57 -12.80
C ALA A 88 0.00 -1.32 -11.47
N GLY A 89 -0.50 -0.67 -10.41
CA GLY A 89 -0.71 -1.30 -9.11
C GLY A 89 0.05 -0.70 -7.93
N THR A 90 0.63 0.49 -8.07
CA THR A 90 1.23 1.21 -6.93
C THR A 90 0.26 2.26 -6.42
N VAL A 91 0.02 2.27 -5.11
CA VAL A 91 -0.75 3.29 -4.39
C VAL A 91 0.09 3.83 -3.24
N ALA A 92 0.05 5.15 -3.02
CA ALA A 92 0.73 5.79 -1.91
C ALA A 92 -0.18 6.80 -1.21
N PHE A 93 -0.07 6.89 0.12
CA PHE A 93 -0.78 7.86 0.94
C PHE A 93 0.18 8.51 1.93
N ALA A 94 -0.07 9.76 2.28
CA ALA A 94 0.55 10.39 3.43
C ALA A 94 -0.46 10.59 4.55
N LYS A 95 -0.08 10.22 5.78
CA LYS A 95 -0.82 10.46 7.01
C LYS A 95 0.19 10.83 8.10
N ASP A 96 -0.08 11.91 8.82
CA ASP A 96 0.84 12.48 9.82
C ASP A 96 2.24 12.67 9.22
N SER A 97 3.29 12.24 9.90
CA SER A 97 4.67 12.28 9.40
C SER A 97 5.10 11.01 8.65
N PHE A 98 4.16 10.26 8.06
CA PHE A 98 4.46 9.00 7.39
C PHE A 98 3.87 8.90 5.98
N ALA A 99 4.62 8.22 5.11
CA ALA A 99 4.19 7.87 3.76
C ALA A 99 4.04 6.35 3.63
N LEU A 100 2.81 5.88 3.41
CA LEU A 100 2.49 4.50 3.06
C LEU A 100 2.64 4.31 1.55
N THR A 101 3.22 3.18 1.15
CA THR A 101 3.22 2.67 -0.22
C THR A 101 2.74 1.24 -0.23
N VAL A 102 1.80 0.93 -1.11
CA VAL A 102 1.37 -0.44 -1.44
C VAL A 102 1.67 -0.67 -2.91
N ASP A 103 2.52 -1.64 -3.19
CA ASP A 103 2.97 -2.02 -4.53
C ASP A 103 2.51 -3.44 -4.85
N ALA A 104 1.53 -3.53 -5.74
CA ALA A 104 0.97 -4.76 -6.27
C ALA A 104 1.44 -5.05 -7.71
N THR A 105 2.41 -4.30 -8.24
CA THR A 105 2.90 -4.46 -9.64
C THR A 105 3.49 -5.84 -9.90
N GLY A 106 4.03 -6.48 -8.86
CA GLY A 106 4.58 -7.84 -8.89
C GLY A 106 3.54 -8.97 -8.90
N LEU A 107 2.25 -8.67 -8.78
CA LEU A 107 1.18 -9.68 -8.85
C LEU A 107 0.79 -9.96 -10.31
N LYS A 108 0.32 -11.16 -10.62
CA LYS A 108 -0.35 -11.43 -11.89
C LYS A 108 -1.76 -10.83 -11.86
N GLU A 109 -2.13 -10.11 -12.92
CA GLU A 109 -3.50 -9.64 -13.13
C GLU A 109 -4.27 -10.64 -14.02
N PRO A 110 -5.57 -10.88 -13.79
CA PRO A 110 -6.43 -10.32 -12.73
C PRO A 110 -6.12 -10.92 -11.35
N VAL A 111 -6.35 -10.14 -10.29
CA VAL A 111 -5.97 -10.52 -8.92
C VAL A 111 -7.16 -11.09 -8.14
N GLY A 112 -6.92 -12.21 -7.45
CA GLY A 112 -7.90 -12.83 -6.55
C GLY A 112 -9.10 -13.47 -7.27
N PRO A 113 -10.05 -14.04 -6.52
CA PRO A 113 -11.19 -14.78 -7.09
C PRO A 113 -12.19 -13.88 -7.82
N HIS A 114 -12.25 -12.59 -7.48
CA HIS A 114 -13.14 -11.61 -8.11
C HIS A 114 -12.52 -10.91 -9.32
N GLY A 115 -11.26 -11.23 -9.64
CA GLY A 115 -10.57 -10.73 -10.80
C GLY A 115 -10.38 -9.22 -10.84
N VAL A 116 -10.03 -8.62 -9.69
CA VAL A 116 -9.82 -7.16 -9.59
C VAL A 116 -8.49 -6.72 -10.20
N SER A 117 -8.37 -5.44 -10.54
CA SER A 117 -7.09 -4.88 -10.98
C SER A 117 -6.08 -4.79 -9.83
N ARG A 118 -4.79 -4.77 -10.15
CA ARG A 118 -3.72 -4.53 -9.16
C ARG A 118 -3.89 -3.20 -8.44
N SER A 119 -4.29 -2.15 -9.16
CA SER A 119 -4.55 -0.82 -8.61
C SER A 119 -5.70 -0.83 -7.61
N SER A 120 -6.78 -1.53 -7.92
CA SER A 120 -7.93 -1.69 -7.01
C SER A 120 -7.54 -2.42 -5.73
N LEU A 121 -6.75 -3.50 -5.87
CA LEU A 121 -6.23 -4.23 -4.71
C LEU A 121 -5.31 -3.34 -3.85
N ALA A 122 -4.34 -2.67 -4.47
CA ALA A 122 -3.39 -1.82 -3.76
C ALA A 122 -4.12 -0.69 -3.01
N TYR A 123 -5.14 -0.09 -3.63
CA TYR A 123 -6.01 0.89 -3.00
C TYR A 123 -6.75 0.31 -1.79
N GLN A 124 -7.40 -0.84 -1.95
CA GLN A 124 -8.15 -1.49 -0.87
C GLN A 124 -7.26 -1.80 0.33
N ILE A 125 -6.10 -2.41 0.11
CA ILE A 125 -5.13 -2.73 1.16
C ILE A 125 -4.61 -1.44 1.82
N ALA A 126 -4.32 -0.39 1.04
CA ALA A 126 -3.88 0.87 1.61
C ALA A 126 -4.95 1.49 2.52
N THR A 127 -6.23 1.43 2.13
CA THR A 127 -7.33 1.91 2.97
C THR A 127 -7.53 1.07 4.23
N ASP A 128 -7.36 -0.26 4.17
CA ASP A 128 -7.37 -1.13 5.35
C ASP A 128 -6.23 -0.78 6.32
N VAL A 129 -5.02 -0.51 5.79
CA VAL A 129 -3.88 -0.04 6.61
C VAL A 129 -4.21 1.29 7.28
N LEU A 130 -4.75 2.25 6.54
CA LEU A 130 -5.11 3.58 7.06
C LEU A 130 -6.20 3.49 8.14
N ALA A 131 -7.19 2.61 7.97
CA ALA A 131 -8.24 2.40 8.97
C ALA A 131 -7.70 1.80 10.28
N CYS A 132 -6.69 0.92 10.19
CA CYS A 132 -6.00 0.31 11.33
C CYS A 132 -4.81 1.15 11.86
N TRP A 133 -4.63 2.37 11.36
CA TRP A 133 -3.54 3.25 11.77
C TRP A 133 -3.97 4.12 12.95
N SER A 134 -3.74 3.60 14.16
CA SER A 134 -3.77 4.39 15.39
C SER A 134 -2.41 5.05 15.66
N GLU A 135 -2.44 6.23 16.30
CA GLU A 135 -1.24 6.87 16.89
C GLU A 135 -0.61 5.98 17.99
#